data_AF-A0A8H6TE13-F1
#
_entry.id   AF-A0A8H6TE13-F1
#
_cell.length_a   1.000
_cell.length_b   1.000
_cell.length_c   1.000
_cell.angle_alpha   90.00
_cell.angle_beta   90.00
_cell.angle_gamma   90.00
#
_symmetry.space_group_name_H-M   'P 1'
#
loop_
_entity.id
_entity.type
_entity.pdbx_description
1 polymer ?
#
loop_
_entity_poly.entity_id
_entity_poly.type
_entity_poly.pdbx_seq_one_letter_code
_entity_poly.pdbx_strand_id
1 'polypeptide(L)'
;MKSGAEADIARQVDALVAAQVAELLKLHMPEELQVEVARQEEWLEEIQRDLRTENRRANAMLRDGESAPLQPIYKTDGTVADKFPSTLKELFEMDVSTSQELMREYELSECSASRERNLNRLMQFFNVKYQLAGAVGS
;
A
#
# COMPACT_ATOMS: atom_id res chain seq x y z
N MET A 1 -25.73 -21.29 21.71
CA MET A 1 -25.39 -20.87 23.09
C MET A 1 -23.89 -20.92 23.40
N LYS A 2 -23.04 -21.69 22.68
CA LYS A 2 -21.58 -21.74 22.94
C LYS A 2 -20.79 -20.47 22.56
N SER A 3 -21.20 -19.72 21.54
CA SER A 3 -20.43 -18.56 21.04
C SER A 3 -20.38 -17.36 21.99
N GLY A 4 -21.35 -17.19 22.89
CA GLY A 4 -21.35 -16.09 23.87
C GLY A 4 -20.34 -16.31 24.99
N ALA A 5 -20.24 -17.55 25.49
CA ALA A 5 -19.28 -17.91 26.52
C ALA A 5 -17.83 -17.85 26.01
N GLU A 6 -17.58 -18.27 24.76
CA GLU A 6 -16.27 -18.15 24.13
C GLU A 6 -15.84 -16.68 23.96
N ALA A 7 -16.75 -15.80 23.57
CA ALA A 7 -16.48 -14.37 23.44
C ALA A 7 -16.22 -13.69 24.80
N ASP A 8 -16.93 -14.10 25.85
CA ASP A 8 -16.71 -13.58 27.21
C ASP A 8 -15.40 -14.08 27.83
N ILE A 9 -15.01 -15.33 27.55
CA ILE A 9 -13.70 -15.86 27.93
C ILE A 9 -12.59 -15.12 27.19
N ALA A 10 -12.72 -14.91 25.87
CA ALA A 10 -11.74 -14.16 25.09
C ALA A 10 -11.53 -12.74 25.66
N ARG A 11 -12.61 -12.03 25.98
CA ARG A 11 -12.53 -10.69 26.60
C ARG A 11 -11.82 -10.70 27.96
N GLN A 12 -12.04 -11.73 28.79
CA GLN A 12 -11.37 -11.86 30.08
C GLN A 12 -9.88 -12.17 29.91
N VAL A 13 -9.53 -13.02 28.95
CA VAL A 13 -8.14 -13.34 28.60
C VAL A 13 -7.44 -12.09 28.09
N ASP A 14 -8.04 -11.34 27.17
CA ASP A 14 -7.47 -10.09 26.65
C ASP A 14 -7.20 -9.07 27.76
N ALA A 15 -8.12 -8.93 28.71
CA ALA A 15 -7.96 -8.04 29.86
C ALA A 15 -6.81 -8.47 30.77
N LEU A 16 -6.66 -9.77 31.04
CA LEU A 16 -5.56 -10.32 31.83
C LEU A 16 -4.21 -10.16 31.12
N VAL A 17 -4.17 -10.43 29.82
CA VAL A 17 -2.97 -10.25 28.99
C VAL A 17 -2.56 -8.78 28.96
N ALA A 18 -3.50 -7.85 28.74
CA ALA A 18 -3.21 -6.42 28.73
C ALA A 18 -2.64 -5.94 30.07
N ALA A 19 -3.20 -6.39 31.19
CA ALA A 19 -2.70 -6.05 32.52
C ALA A 19 -1.26 -6.59 32.75
N GLN A 20 -1.00 -7.83 32.36
CA GLN A 20 0.32 -8.43 32.50
C GLN A 20 1.37 -7.78 31.58
N VAL A 21 0.99 -7.45 30.35
CA VAL A 21 1.84 -6.74 29.39
C VAL A 21 2.18 -5.35 29.90
N ALA A 22 1.23 -4.62 30.49
CA ALA A 22 1.49 -3.29 31.07
C ALA A 22 2.52 -3.34 32.21
N GLU A 23 2.44 -4.35 33.09
CA GLU A 23 3.42 -4.51 34.17
C GLU A 23 4.80 -4.93 33.66
N LEU A 24 4.85 -5.82 32.65
CA LEU A 24 6.11 -6.21 32.01
C LEU A 24 6.74 -5.04 31.23
N LEU A 25 5.93 -4.20 30.58
CA LEU A 25 6.39 -3.01 29.88
C LEU A 25 7.05 -2.04 30.85
N LYS A 26 6.47 -1.77 32.03
CA LYS A 26 7.11 -0.92 33.05
C LYS A 26 8.48 -1.46 33.49
N LEU A 27 8.62 -2.79 33.56
CA LEU A 27 9.86 -3.44 33.98
C LEU A 27 10.96 -3.42 32.89
N HIS A 28 10.56 -3.60 31.63
CA HIS A 28 11.50 -3.80 30.52
C HIS A 28 11.69 -2.56 29.63
N MET A 29 10.75 -1.61 29.66
CA MET A 29 10.74 -0.39 28.88
C MET A 29 10.23 0.76 29.75
N PRO A 30 11.13 1.56 30.35
CA PRO A 30 10.76 2.77 31.06
C PRO A 30 9.77 3.64 30.27
N GLU A 31 8.89 4.34 30.97
CA GLU A 31 7.81 5.14 30.37
C GLU A 31 8.36 6.16 29.36
N GLU A 32 9.56 6.70 29.61
CA GLU A 32 10.24 7.61 28.69
C GLU A 32 10.57 6.96 27.35
N LEU A 33 10.95 5.68 27.35
CA LEU A 33 11.18 4.93 26.11
C LEU A 33 9.88 4.57 25.41
N GLN A 34 8.80 4.29 26.15
CA GLN A 34 7.48 4.05 25.55
C GLN A 34 6.96 5.30 24.83
N VAL A 35 7.10 6.47 25.46
CA VAL A 35 6.74 7.76 24.86
C VAL A 35 7.60 8.05 23.63
N GLU A 36 8.91 7.77 23.70
CA GLU A 36 9.80 7.97 22.56
C GLU A 36 9.47 7.02 21.40
N VAL A 37 9.15 5.75 21.67
CA VAL A 37 8.70 4.80 20.63
C VAL A 37 7.42 5.29 19.98
N ALA A 38 6.40 5.67 20.75
CA ALA A 38 5.15 6.19 20.20
C ALA A 38 5.38 7.43 19.33
N ARG A 39 6.26 8.33 19.76
CA ARG A 39 6.66 9.50 18.99
C ARG A 39 7.37 9.12 17.68
N GLN A 40 8.25 8.13 17.72
CA GLN A 40 8.93 7.63 16.53
C GLN A 40 7.97 6.96 15.56
N GLU A 41 6.98 6.23 16.06
CA GLU A 41 5.90 5.66 15.23
C GLU A 41 5.11 6.76 14.52
N GLU A 42 4.66 7.80 15.24
CA GLU A 42 3.98 8.95 14.63
C GLU A 42 4.85 9.64 13.56
N TRP A 43 6.14 9.84 13.86
CA TRP A 43 7.07 10.45 12.91
C TRP A 43 7.31 9.58 11.67
N LEU A 44 7.37 8.27 11.82
CA LEU A 44 7.47 7.33 10.70
C LEU A 44 6.21 7.37 9.83
N GLU A 45 5.02 7.44 10.44
CA GLU A 45 3.76 7.58 9.70
C GLU A 45 3.73 8.89 8.89
N GLU A 46 4.21 9.99 9.47
CA GLU A 46 4.34 11.28 8.80
C GLU A 46 5.29 11.19 7.59
N ILE A 47 6.50 10.67 7.79
CA ILE A 47 7.47 10.47 6.69
C ILE A 47 6.90 9.58 5.60
N GLN A 48 6.22 8.48 5.96
CA GLN A 48 5.63 7.58 4.98
C GLN A 48 4.54 8.29 4.16
N ARG A 49 3.71 9.13 4.80
CA ARG A 49 2.71 9.94 4.10
C ARG A 49 3.36 10.94 3.15
N ASP A 50 4.43 11.60 3.58
CA ASP A 50 5.17 12.56 2.75
C ASP A 50 5.84 11.86 1.57
N LEU A 51 6.49 10.73 1.79
CA LEU A 51 7.11 9.92 0.75
C LEU A 51 6.09 9.42 -0.28
N ARG A 52 4.92 8.95 0.15
CA ARG A 52 3.82 8.56 -0.75
C ARG A 52 3.38 9.74 -1.64
N THR A 53 3.32 10.93 -1.05
CA THR A 53 2.94 12.14 -1.78
C THR A 53 4.00 12.54 -2.79
N GLU A 54 5.28 12.47 -2.40
CA GLU A 54 6.40 12.85 -3.25
C GLU A 54 6.61 11.86 -4.40
N ASN A 55 6.48 10.55 -4.16
CA ASN A 55 6.54 9.54 -5.22
C ASN A 55 5.45 9.76 -6.28
N ARG A 56 4.23 10.07 -5.85
CA ARG A 56 3.12 10.42 -6.77
C ARG A 56 3.40 11.70 -7.55
N ARG A 57 4.06 12.70 -6.95
CA ARG A 57 4.46 13.93 -7.65
C ARG A 57 5.55 13.66 -8.67
N ALA A 58 6.58 12.90 -8.31
CA ALA A 58 7.65 12.49 -9.21
C ALA A 58 7.10 11.74 -10.43
N ASN A 59 6.17 10.80 -10.22
CA ASN A 59 5.50 10.09 -11.31
C ASN A 59 4.71 11.02 -12.26
N ALA A 60 4.09 12.08 -11.74
CA ALA A 60 3.40 13.09 -12.55
C ALA A 60 4.31 14.04 -13.32
N MET A 61 5.60 14.08 -12.97
CA MET A 61 6.63 14.85 -13.66
C MET A 61 7.36 14.02 -14.73
N LEU A 62 7.13 12.71 -14.81
CA LEU A 62 7.69 11.88 -15.86
C LEU A 62 7.22 12.41 -17.22
N ARG A 63 8.18 12.86 -18.03
CA ARG A 63 8.00 13.32 -19.41
C ARG A 63 8.85 12.45 -20.32
N ASP A 64 8.23 11.94 -21.38
CA ASP A 64 8.74 11.04 -22.41
C ASP A 64 10.14 10.45 -22.19
N GLY A 65 10.12 9.24 -21.64
CA GLY A 65 11.26 8.33 -21.61
C GLY A 65 10.79 6.96 -21.13
N GLU A 66 10.78 5.97 -22.01
CA GLU A 66 10.45 4.57 -21.66
C GLU A 66 11.35 4.06 -20.52
N SER A 67 12.59 4.54 -20.44
CA SER A 67 13.56 4.22 -19.40
C SER A 67 13.41 5.04 -18.12
N ALA A 68 12.42 5.92 -18.01
CA ALA A 68 12.26 6.74 -16.82
C ALA A 68 11.81 5.87 -15.63
N PRO A 69 12.47 6.00 -14.46
CA PRO A 69 12.18 5.17 -13.30
C PRO A 69 10.83 5.56 -12.71
N LEU A 70 9.97 4.55 -12.52
CA LEU A 70 8.68 4.75 -11.87
C LEU A 70 8.88 4.70 -10.35
N GLN A 71 8.47 5.74 -9.65
CA GLN A 71 8.54 5.76 -8.20
C GLN A 71 7.49 4.81 -7.60
N PRO A 72 7.87 4.02 -6.58
CA PRO A 72 7.01 3.02 -5.99
C PRO A 72 5.79 3.65 -5.33
N ILE A 73 4.65 3.01 -5.52
CA ILE A 73 3.41 3.38 -4.83
C ILE A 73 3.15 2.35 -3.74
N TYR A 74 3.11 2.82 -2.50
CA TYR A 74 2.88 1.96 -1.35
C TYR A 74 1.40 1.64 -1.21
N LYS A 75 1.11 0.39 -0.84
CA LYS A 75 -0.20 -0.10 -0.42
C LYS A 75 -0.57 0.49 0.96
N THR A 76 -1.79 0.22 1.40
CA THR A 76 -2.29 0.62 2.73
C THR A 76 -1.43 0.04 3.85
N ASP A 77 -0.96 -1.19 3.68
CA ASP A 77 -0.05 -1.91 4.59
C ASP A 77 1.40 -1.39 4.61
N GLY A 78 1.73 -0.37 3.79
CA GLY A 78 3.08 0.21 3.72
C GLY A 78 4.07 -0.57 2.87
N THR A 79 3.68 -1.67 2.23
CA THR A 79 4.52 -2.44 1.31
C THR A 79 4.26 -2.04 -0.16
N VAL A 80 5.16 -2.42 -1.06
CA VAL A 80 5.00 -2.25 -2.52
C VAL A 80 4.52 -3.57 -3.09
N ALA A 81 3.73 -3.55 -4.15
CA ALA A 81 3.32 -4.77 -4.83
C ALA A 81 4.53 -5.51 -5.41
N ASP A 82 4.55 -6.84 -5.31
CA ASP A 82 5.70 -7.66 -5.72
C ASP A 82 6.02 -7.50 -7.22
N LYS A 83 4.99 -7.26 -8.02
CA LYS A 83 5.07 -7.07 -9.48
C LYS A 83 5.02 -5.59 -9.88
N PHE A 84 5.40 -4.67 -8.99
CA PHE A 84 5.44 -3.26 -9.33
C PHE A 84 6.51 -2.99 -10.41
N PRO A 85 6.16 -2.30 -11.52
CA PRO A 85 7.10 -2.04 -12.59
C PRO A 85 8.14 -0.98 -12.17
N SER A 86 9.42 -1.24 -12.44
CA SER A 86 10.52 -0.34 -12.09
C SER A 86 10.63 0.85 -13.05
N THR A 87 10.10 0.72 -14.26
CA THR A 87 10.17 1.73 -15.33
C THR A 87 8.84 1.89 -16.05
N LEU A 88 8.67 3.01 -16.77
CA LEU A 88 7.51 3.21 -17.65
C LEU A 88 7.41 2.14 -18.74
N LYS A 89 8.55 1.69 -19.27
CA LYS A 89 8.61 0.59 -20.23
C LYS A 89 7.98 -0.69 -19.67
N GLU A 90 8.43 -1.11 -18.49
CA GLU A 90 7.88 -2.30 -17.82
C GLU A 90 6.39 -2.17 -17.57
N LEU A 91 5.92 -0.98 -17.17
CA LEU A 91 4.49 -0.68 -17.01
C LEU A 91 3.71 -0.87 -18.32
N PHE A 92 4.24 -0.42 -19.45
CA PHE A 92 3.58 -0.53 -20.76
C PHE A 92 3.63 -1.96 -21.35
N GLU A 93 4.66 -2.73 -21.01
CA GLU A 93 4.87 -4.11 -21.47
C GLU A 93 4.14 -5.16 -20.62
N MET A 94 3.53 -4.79 -19.49
CA MET A 94 2.78 -5.72 -18.65
C MET A 94 1.62 -6.38 -19.41
N ASP A 95 1.46 -7.68 -19.19
CA ASP A 95 0.35 -8.46 -19.73
C ASP A 95 -0.96 -8.26 -18.94
N VAL A 96 -2.04 -8.86 -19.45
CA VAL A 96 -3.37 -8.76 -18.84
C VAL A 96 -3.38 -9.39 -17.43
N SER A 97 -2.73 -10.54 -17.25
CA SER A 97 -2.66 -11.25 -15.97
C SER A 97 -1.98 -10.40 -14.89
N THR A 98 -0.79 -9.87 -15.20
CA THR A 98 0.02 -9.08 -14.27
C THR A 98 -0.67 -7.76 -13.94
N SER A 99 -1.26 -7.10 -14.94
CA SER A 99 -2.03 -5.86 -14.70
C SER A 99 -3.27 -6.11 -13.83
N GLN A 100 -3.97 -7.23 -13.98
CA GLN A 100 -5.10 -7.59 -13.11
C GLN A 100 -4.68 -7.92 -11.68
N GLU A 101 -3.58 -8.65 -11.52
CA GLU A 101 -3.01 -8.97 -10.21
C GLU A 101 -2.60 -7.69 -9.47
N LEU A 102 -1.89 -6.80 -10.15
CA LEU A 102 -1.48 -5.50 -9.61
C LEU A 102 -2.70 -4.65 -9.21
N MET A 103 -3.76 -4.63 -10.04
CA MET A 103 -5.00 -3.94 -9.69
C MET A 103 -5.66 -4.51 -8.42
N ARG A 104 -5.61 -5.84 -8.22
CA ARG A 104 -6.17 -6.48 -7.01
C ARG A 104 -5.33 -6.19 -5.78
N GLU A 105 -4.00 -6.22 -5.90
CA GLU A 105 -3.09 -5.89 -4.79
C GLU A 105 -3.26 -4.44 -4.31
N TYR A 106 -3.58 -3.52 -5.22
CA TYR A 106 -3.90 -2.12 -4.88
C TYR A 106 -5.39 -1.87 -4.62
N GLU A 107 -6.21 -2.92 -4.53
CA GLU A 107 -7.65 -2.85 -4.26
C GLU A 107 -8.41 -1.92 -5.23
N LEU A 108 -7.95 -1.84 -6.48
CA LEU A 108 -8.57 -1.02 -7.51
C LEU A 108 -9.83 -1.69 -8.04
N SER A 109 -10.93 -0.94 -8.09
CA SER A 109 -12.18 -1.37 -8.71
C SER A 109 -12.01 -1.55 -10.22
N GLU A 110 -12.90 -2.35 -10.83
CA GLU A 110 -13.06 -2.46 -12.29
C GLU A 110 -11.91 -3.17 -13.04
N CYS A 111 -11.42 -4.30 -12.51
CA CYS A 111 -10.56 -5.19 -13.29
C CYS A 111 -11.26 -5.62 -14.59
N SER A 112 -10.64 -5.30 -15.73
CA SER A 112 -11.16 -5.55 -17.08
C SER A 112 -10.36 -6.67 -17.78
N ALA A 113 -10.96 -7.30 -18.80
CA ALA A 113 -10.25 -8.24 -19.68
C ALA A 113 -9.31 -7.54 -20.67
N SER A 114 -9.48 -6.23 -20.90
CA SER A 114 -8.59 -5.42 -21.75
C SER A 114 -7.38 -4.93 -20.95
N ARG A 115 -6.19 -5.23 -21.48
CA ARG A 115 -4.88 -4.74 -20.99
C ARG A 115 -4.87 -3.23 -20.90
N GLU A 116 -5.29 -2.57 -21.97
CA GLU A 116 -5.24 -1.11 -22.11
C GLU A 116 -6.09 -0.42 -21.05
N ARG A 117 -7.28 -0.96 -20.73
CA ARG A 117 -8.13 -0.41 -19.66
C ARG A 117 -7.47 -0.56 -18.29
N ASN A 118 -6.90 -1.73 -17.99
CA ASN A 118 -6.23 -1.98 -16.71
C ASN A 118 -5.00 -1.07 -16.56
N LEU A 119 -4.16 -0.98 -17.60
CA LEU A 119 -2.98 -0.12 -17.61
C LEU A 119 -3.34 1.36 -17.50
N ASN A 120 -4.38 1.83 -18.20
CA ASN A 120 -4.85 3.21 -18.05
C ASN A 120 -5.31 3.50 -16.62
N ARG A 121 -5.95 2.54 -15.95
CA ARG A 121 -6.37 2.69 -14.56
C ARG A 121 -5.19 2.72 -13.60
N LEU A 122 -4.21 1.84 -13.80
CA LEU A 122 -2.96 1.80 -13.04
C LEU A 122 -2.16 3.09 -13.22
N MET A 123 -2.03 3.60 -14.45
CA MET A 123 -1.36 4.88 -14.73
C MET A 123 -2.03 6.05 -14.01
N GLN A 124 -3.37 6.12 -14.04
CA GLN A 124 -4.11 7.13 -13.26
C GLN A 124 -3.83 7.00 -11.76
N PHE A 125 -3.85 5.77 -11.23
CA PHE A 125 -3.59 5.52 -9.81
C PHE A 125 -2.15 5.87 -9.42
N PHE A 126 -1.16 5.59 -10.26
CA PHE A 126 0.25 5.94 -10.06
C PHE A 126 0.56 7.41 -10.35
N ASN A 127 -0.44 8.19 -10.77
CA ASN A 127 -0.33 9.60 -11.16
C ASN A 127 0.59 9.83 -12.37
N VAL A 128 0.67 8.84 -13.27
CA VAL A 128 1.44 8.87 -14.51
C VAL A 128 0.60 9.51 -15.62
N LYS A 129 1.11 10.54 -16.28
CA LYS A 129 0.37 11.31 -17.31
C LYS A 129 0.44 10.66 -18.70
N TYR A 130 0.10 9.39 -18.78
CA TYR A 130 0.05 8.62 -20.03
C TYR A 130 -1.31 7.95 -20.19
N GLN A 131 -1.71 7.76 -21.44
CA GLN A 131 -2.89 6.99 -21.79
C GLN A 131 -2.58 6.14 -23.02
N LEU A 132 -2.81 4.84 -22.91
CA LEU A 132 -2.82 3.96 -24.06
C LEU A 132 -4.11 4.22 -24.83
N ALA A 133 -3.97 4.62 -26.10
CA ALA A 133 -5.10 4.70 -27.01
C ALA A 133 -5.71 3.30 -27.11
N GLY A 134 -6.96 3.16 -26.64
CA GLY A 134 -7.69 1.93 -26.89
C GLY A 134 -7.84 1.76 -28.40
N ALA A 135 -7.74 0.54 -28.90
CA ALA A 135 -8.19 0.22 -30.24
C ALA A 135 -9.68 0.58 -30.33
N VAL A 136 -9.97 1.80 -30.78
CA VAL A 136 -11.29 2.20 -31.23
C VAL A 136 -11.50 1.38 -32.49
N GLY A 137 -12.42 0.41 -32.42
CA GLY A 137 -12.85 -0.34 -33.60
C GLY A 137 -13.18 0.63 -34.73
N SER A 138 -12.55 0.39 -35.88
CA SER A 138 -13.00 0.91 -37.16
C SER A 138 -14.36 0.33 -37.53
#